data_AF-A0A527HG87-F1
#
_entry.id   AF-A0A527HG87-F1
#
_cell.length_a   1.000
_cell.length_b   1.000
_cell.length_c   1.000
_cell.angle_alpha   90.00
_cell.angle_beta   90.00
_cell.angle_gamma   90.00
#
_symmetry.space_group_name_H-M   'P 1'
#
loop_
_entity.id
_entity.type
_entity.pdbx_description
1 polymer ?
#
loop_
_entity_poly.entity_id
_entity_poly.type
_entity_poly.pdbx_seq_one_letter_code
_entity_poly.pdbx_strand_id
1 'polypeptide(L)'
;VLYVGVFAFILNNFKNLADIVYRSFAGLGIKASAGNLSADNLLRPGRIAATGFEGAWPMLDQASQLLGFPEIFGNALTIFVLLMAWFLVIIAFFILSIQLFITILEFKLTTLAGFVLVPFALWNRSAFLAERVLGHVISSGIKVMVLAVIVGIGSTLFGEFASALQGKEPDLAGAMSQVLGALA
;
A
#
# COMPACT_ATOMS: atom_id res chain seq x y z
N VAL A 1 41.96 6.59 -1.51
CA VAL A 1 41.82 5.86 -0.23
C VAL A 1 40.39 5.95 0.32
N LEU A 2 39.81 7.16 0.46
CA LEU A 2 38.43 7.37 0.95
C LEU A 2 37.36 6.66 0.11
N TYR A 3 37.48 6.72 -1.24
CA TYR A 3 36.57 6.05 -2.17
C TYR A 3 36.54 4.52 -1.98
N VAL A 4 37.71 3.89 -1.82
CA VAL A 4 37.83 2.45 -1.58
C VAL A 4 37.28 2.06 -0.20
N GLY A 5 37.46 2.92 0.81
CA GLY A 5 36.91 2.71 2.15
C GLY A 5 35.38 2.76 2.21
N VAL A 6 34.74 3.74 1.55
CA VAL A 6 33.28 3.82 1.43
C VAL A 6 32.73 2.60 0.69
N PHE A 7 33.44 2.15 -0.33
CA PHE A 7 33.05 1.00 -1.12
C PHE A 7 33.12 -0.32 -0.34
N ALA A 8 34.21 -0.53 0.41
CA ALA A 8 34.35 -1.65 1.33
C ALA A 8 33.26 -1.65 2.41
N PHE A 9 32.89 -0.46 2.92
CA PHE A 9 31.79 -0.31 3.87
C PHE A 9 30.44 -0.71 3.26
N ILE A 10 30.13 -0.24 2.04
CA ILE A 10 28.88 -0.58 1.32
C ILE A 10 28.81 -2.08 1.04
N LEU A 11 29.90 -2.70 0.59
CA LEU A 11 29.94 -4.14 0.32
C LEU A 11 29.73 -4.96 1.60
N ASN A 12 30.37 -4.59 2.70
CA ASN A 12 30.28 -5.32 3.96
C ASN A 12 28.92 -5.14 4.67
N ASN A 13 28.22 -4.03 4.42
CA ASN A 13 26.94 -3.69 5.05
C ASN A 13 25.76 -3.66 4.07
N PHE A 14 25.90 -4.22 2.87
CA PHE A 14 24.94 -4.02 1.79
C PHE A 14 23.51 -4.42 2.18
N LYS A 15 23.36 -5.56 2.89
CA LYS A 15 22.07 -6.03 3.40
C LYS A 15 21.43 -5.03 4.37
N ASN A 16 22.22 -4.47 5.30
CA ASN A 16 21.73 -3.49 6.27
C ASN A 16 21.35 -2.18 5.58
N LEU A 17 22.17 -1.73 4.61
CA LEU A 17 21.90 -0.51 3.87
C LEU A 17 20.62 -0.63 3.01
N ALA A 18 20.45 -1.76 2.33
CA ALA A 18 19.24 -2.07 1.58
C ALA A 18 18.00 -2.08 2.47
N ASP A 19 18.08 -2.68 3.67
CA ASP A 19 16.97 -2.71 4.64
C ASP A 19 16.63 -1.31 5.17
N ILE A 20 17.65 -0.47 5.45
CA ILE A 20 17.46 0.92 5.87
C ILE A 20 16.76 1.73 4.78
N VAL A 21 17.22 1.62 3.53
CA VAL A 21 16.62 2.32 2.38
C VAL A 21 15.15 1.89 2.22
N TYR A 22 14.90 0.58 2.28
CA TYR A 22 13.56 0.00 2.18
C TYR A 22 12.62 0.49 3.30
N ARG A 23 13.07 0.43 4.55
CA ARG A 23 12.32 0.94 5.71
C ARG A 23 12.08 2.44 5.65
N SER A 24 13.02 3.20 5.10
CA SER A 24 12.89 4.65 4.95
C SER A 24 11.79 5.01 3.94
N PHE A 25 11.76 4.35 2.77
CA PHE A 25 10.70 4.57 1.79
C PHE A 25 9.32 4.15 2.31
N ALA A 26 9.24 3.01 2.99
CA ALA A 26 8.00 2.58 3.63
C ALA A 26 7.52 3.55 4.73
N GLY A 27 8.45 4.01 5.57
CA GLY A 27 8.16 4.98 6.64
C GLY A 27 7.76 6.36 6.11
N LEU A 28 8.37 6.82 5.02
CA LEU A 28 7.97 8.04 4.31
C LEU A 28 6.55 7.91 3.75
N GLY A 29 6.22 6.75 3.16
CA GLY A 29 4.87 6.49 2.64
C GLY A 29 3.79 6.58 3.72
N ILE A 30 4.07 6.10 4.93
CA ILE A 30 3.12 6.18 6.06
C ILE A 30 2.97 7.60 6.59
N LYS A 31 4.10 8.30 6.79
CA LYS A 31 4.04 9.70 7.25
C LYS A 31 3.23 10.57 6.31
N ALA A 32 3.29 10.29 5.01
CA ALA A 32 2.52 10.99 4.00
C ALA A 32 1.04 10.59 3.97
N SER A 33 0.67 9.37 4.41
CA SER A 33 -0.70 8.88 4.34
C SER A 33 -1.58 9.25 5.54
N ALA A 34 -1.03 9.94 6.56
CA ALA A 34 -1.72 10.29 7.81
C ALA A 34 -2.40 9.12 8.57
N GLY A 35 -2.09 7.87 8.21
CA GLY A 35 -2.78 6.68 8.69
C GLY A 35 -2.09 6.01 9.88
N ASN A 36 -2.85 5.28 10.67
CA ASN A 36 -2.37 4.55 11.86
C ASN A 36 -1.60 3.24 11.53
N LEU A 37 -1.27 3.00 10.25
CA LEU A 37 -0.59 1.79 9.79
C LEU A 37 0.92 1.90 10.02
N SER A 38 1.49 0.97 10.79
CA SER A 38 2.95 0.88 10.99
C SER A 38 3.68 0.34 9.75
N ALA A 39 4.92 0.79 9.53
CA ALA A 39 5.77 0.43 8.39
C ALA A 39 5.93 -1.08 8.25
N ASP A 40 6.09 -1.77 9.38
CA ASP A 40 6.22 -3.23 9.39
C ASP A 40 4.94 -3.96 8.96
N ASN A 41 3.75 -3.35 9.14
CA ASN A 41 2.48 -3.92 8.71
C ASN A 41 2.21 -3.66 7.23
N LEU A 42 2.59 -2.49 6.74
CA LEU A 42 2.44 -2.14 5.34
C LEU A 42 3.27 -3.04 4.44
N LEU A 43 4.47 -3.42 4.89
CA LEU A 43 5.40 -4.26 4.14
C LEU A 43 5.04 -5.76 4.17
N ARG A 44 3.90 -6.13 4.76
CA ARG A 44 3.34 -7.48 4.75
C ARG A 44 2.12 -7.49 3.82
N PRO A 45 2.25 -7.93 2.55
CA PRO A 45 1.15 -7.93 1.60
C PRO A 45 -0.12 -8.63 2.15
N GLY A 46 0.05 -9.74 2.86
CA GLY A 46 -1.09 -10.44 3.47
C GLY A 46 -1.85 -9.63 4.53
N ARG A 47 -1.19 -8.69 5.21
CA ARG A 47 -1.86 -7.78 6.15
C ARG A 47 -2.67 -6.71 5.43
N ILE A 48 -2.23 -6.25 4.26
CA ILE A 48 -2.99 -5.31 3.40
C ILE A 48 -4.32 -5.94 2.98
N ALA A 49 -4.30 -7.22 2.60
CA ALA A 49 -5.51 -7.96 2.27
C ALA A 49 -6.45 -8.10 3.48
N ALA A 50 -5.90 -8.36 4.67
CA ALA A 50 -6.68 -8.41 5.91
C ALA A 50 -7.30 -7.04 6.26
N THR A 51 -6.56 -5.95 6.11
CA THR A 51 -7.10 -4.59 6.34
C THR A 51 -8.21 -4.23 5.36
N GLY A 52 -8.16 -4.73 4.13
CA GLY A 52 -9.27 -4.58 3.17
C GLY A 52 -10.54 -5.29 3.62
N PHE A 53 -10.41 -6.49 4.20
CA PHE A 53 -11.53 -7.23 4.76
C PHE A 53 -12.11 -6.55 6.01
N GLU A 54 -11.26 -6.10 6.94
CA GLU A 54 -11.66 -5.38 8.14
C GLU A 54 -12.35 -4.04 7.80
N GLY A 55 -11.83 -3.30 6.81
CA GLY A 55 -12.42 -2.05 6.33
C GLY A 55 -13.76 -2.24 5.60
N ALA A 56 -13.97 -3.39 4.96
CA ALA A 56 -15.23 -3.71 4.29
C ALA A 56 -16.30 -4.29 5.24
N TRP A 57 -15.90 -4.75 6.44
CA TRP A 57 -16.81 -5.34 7.44
C TRP A 57 -18.06 -4.50 7.75
N PRO A 58 -17.98 -3.16 7.91
CA PRO A 58 -19.15 -2.31 8.21
C PRO A 58 -20.23 -2.36 7.13
N MET A 59 -19.84 -2.57 5.87
CA MET A 59 -20.79 -2.71 4.75
C MET A 59 -21.59 -4.02 4.88
N LEU A 60 -20.93 -5.10 5.32
CA LEU A 60 -21.58 -6.38 5.57
C LEU A 60 -22.51 -6.30 6.78
N ASP A 61 -22.08 -5.61 7.84
CA ASP A 61 -22.88 -5.41 9.05
C ASP A 61 -24.16 -4.61 8.75
N GLN A 62 -24.07 -3.52 7.97
CA GLN A 62 -25.26 -2.77 7.52
C GLN A 62 -26.19 -3.58 6.64
N ALA A 63 -25.65 -4.37 5.72
CA ALA A 63 -26.45 -5.27 4.91
C ALA A 63 -27.21 -6.29 5.80
N SER A 64 -26.59 -6.75 6.89
CA SER A 64 -27.20 -7.67 7.86
C SER A 64 -28.29 -7.03 8.72
N GLN A 65 -28.17 -5.74 9.05
CA GLN A 65 -29.20 -5.00 9.79
C GLN A 65 -30.44 -4.74 8.93
N LEU A 66 -30.26 -4.56 7.62
CA LEU A 66 -31.34 -4.40 6.65
C LEU A 66 -32.01 -5.74 6.25
N LEU A 67 -31.50 -6.88 6.75
CA LEU A 67 -32.01 -8.23 6.47
C LEU A 67 -33.21 -8.65 7.35
N GLY A 68 -33.93 -7.70 7.97
CA GLY A 68 -35.14 -7.93 8.78
C GLY A 68 -36.44 -8.06 7.95
N PHE A 69 -37.37 -8.91 8.39
CA PHE A 69 -38.72 -9.02 7.80
C PHE A 69 -39.61 -7.90 8.41
N PRO A 70 -40.24 -6.97 7.66
CA PRO A 70 -40.44 -6.89 6.19
C PRO A 70 -39.48 -5.98 5.40
N GLU A 71 -38.51 -5.35 6.06
CA GLU A 71 -37.55 -4.38 5.48
C GLU A 71 -36.71 -4.93 4.33
N ILE A 72 -36.46 -6.24 4.29
CA ILE A 72 -35.84 -6.95 3.16
C ILE A 72 -36.54 -6.68 1.82
N PHE A 73 -37.87 -6.54 1.80
CA PHE A 73 -38.61 -6.28 0.56
C PHE A 73 -38.57 -4.79 0.17
N GLY A 74 -38.40 -3.89 1.14
CA GLY A 74 -38.26 -2.45 0.90
C GLY A 74 -36.85 -2.06 0.44
N ASN A 75 -35.82 -2.76 0.92
CA ASN A 75 -34.40 -2.40 0.74
C ASN A 75 -33.58 -3.43 -0.04
N ALA A 76 -34.22 -4.39 -0.73
CA ALA A 76 -33.55 -5.44 -1.50
C ALA A 76 -32.46 -4.92 -2.45
N LEU A 77 -32.73 -3.80 -3.14
CA LEU A 77 -31.78 -3.16 -4.04
C LEU A 77 -30.55 -2.61 -3.28
N THR A 78 -30.75 -1.97 -2.14
CA THR A 78 -29.69 -1.42 -1.29
C THR A 78 -28.78 -2.52 -0.75
N ILE A 79 -29.37 -3.63 -0.26
CA ILE A 79 -28.62 -4.79 0.23
C ILE A 79 -27.74 -5.36 -0.88
N PHE A 80 -28.28 -5.50 -2.09
CA PHE A 80 -27.53 -6.00 -3.25
C PHE A 80 -26.34 -5.08 -3.61
N VAL A 81 -26.56 -3.76 -3.62
CA VAL A 81 -25.49 -2.78 -3.87
C VAL A 81 -24.40 -2.82 -2.79
N LEU A 82 -24.78 -2.92 -1.50
CA LEU A 82 -23.83 -3.03 -0.39
C LEU A 82 -22.97 -4.29 -0.50
N LEU A 83 -23.58 -5.44 -0.80
CA LEU A 83 -22.86 -6.71 -0.97
C LEU A 83 -21.94 -6.68 -2.20
N MET A 84 -22.37 -6.07 -3.30
CA MET A 84 -21.52 -5.93 -4.48
C MET A 84 -20.35 -4.98 -4.24
N ALA A 85 -20.57 -3.88 -3.52
CA ALA A 85 -19.51 -2.96 -3.14
C ALA A 85 -18.50 -3.61 -2.18
N TRP A 86 -18.98 -4.36 -1.18
CA TRP A 86 -18.14 -5.17 -0.29
C TRP A 86 -17.22 -6.12 -1.07
N PHE A 87 -17.78 -6.84 -2.05
CA PHE A 87 -17.02 -7.78 -2.88
C PHE A 87 -15.96 -7.06 -3.74
N LEU A 88 -16.31 -5.91 -4.33
CA LEU A 88 -15.40 -5.12 -5.16
C LEU A 88 -14.22 -4.56 -4.34
N VAL A 89 -14.48 -4.10 -3.11
CA VAL A 89 -13.44 -3.62 -2.18
C VAL A 89 -12.45 -4.73 -1.86
N ILE A 90 -12.92 -5.95 -1.55
CA ILE A 90 -12.05 -7.09 -1.28
C ILE A 90 -11.15 -7.39 -2.49
N ILE A 91 -11.70 -7.39 -3.71
CA ILE A 91 -10.91 -7.60 -4.93
C ILE A 91 -9.86 -6.50 -5.11
N ALA A 92 -10.22 -5.23 -4.89
CA ALA A 92 -9.29 -4.11 -5.02
C ALA A 92 -8.09 -4.23 -4.06
N PHE A 93 -8.34 -4.53 -2.78
CA PHE A 93 -7.27 -4.75 -1.80
C PHE A 93 -6.43 -6.01 -2.10
N PHE A 94 -7.05 -7.04 -2.66
CA PHE A 94 -6.32 -8.24 -3.09
C PHE A 94 -5.35 -7.93 -4.23
N ILE A 95 -5.78 -7.19 -5.25
CA ILE A 95 -4.92 -6.74 -6.35
C ILE A 95 -3.78 -5.85 -5.83
N LEU A 96 -4.07 -4.90 -4.94
CA LEU A 96 -3.05 -4.04 -4.31
C LEU A 96 -2.04 -4.85 -3.51
N SER A 97 -2.48 -5.87 -2.77
CA SER A 97 -1.62 -6.77 -2.03
C SER A 97 -0.63 -7.49 -2.95
N ILE A 98 -1.11 -8.07 -4.06
CA ILE A 98 -0.25 -8.73 -5.06
C ILE A 98 0.73 -7.73 -5.67
N GLN A 99 0.26 -6.53 -6.03
CA GLN A 99 1.10 -5.48 -6.59
C GLN A 99 2.22 -5.06 -5.63
N LEU A 100 1.90 -4.92 -4.35
CA LEU A 100 2.90 -4.63 -3.32
C LEU A 100 3.89 -5.78 -3.17
N PHE A 101 3.44 -7.03 -3.21
CA PHE A 101 4.33 -8.19 -3.19
C PHE A 101 5.32 -8.18 -4.36
N ILE A 102 4.82 -7.95 -5.58
CA ILE A 102 5.65 -7.90 -6.80
C ILE A 102 6.68 -6.77 -6.69
N THR A 103 6.30 -5.58 -6.23
CA THR A 103 7.24 -4.45 -6.09
C THR A 103 8.29 -4.68 -5.01
N ILE A 104 7.95 -5.37 -3.91
CA ILE A 104 8.92 -5.78 -2.88
C ILE A 104 9.92 -6.79 -3.46
N LEU A 105 9.45 -7.76 -4.26
CA LEU A 105 10.33 -8.69 -4.96
C LEU A 105 11.24 -7.98 -5.97
N GLU A 106 10.69 -7.07 -6.76
CA GLU A 106 11.43 -6.24 -7.72
C GLU A 106 12.57 -5.49 -7.01
N PHE A 107 12.27 -4.85 -5.87
CA PHE A 107 13.28 -4.15 -5.06
C PHE A 107 14.38 -5.11 -4.61
N LYS A 108 14.02 -6.23 -3.95
CA LYS A 108 15.01 -7.18 -3.42
C LYS A 108 15.91 -7.79 -4.50
N LEU A 109 15.33 -8.20 -5.63
CA LEU A 109 16.07 -8.79 -6.74
C LEU A 109 16.99 -7.76 -7.41
N THR A 110 16.50 -6.54 -7.62
CA THR A 110 17.29 -5.45 -8.23
C THR A 110 18.43 -5.01 -7.31
N THR A 111 18.19 -4.92 -6.00
CA THR A 111 19.23 -4.62 -5.03
C THR A 111 20.30 -5.72 -4.99
N LEU A 112 19.90 -6.99 -5.08
CA LEU A 112 20.84 -8.12 -5.18
C LEU A 112 21.68 -8.06 -6.46
N ALA A 113 21.08 -7.74 -7.61
CA ALA A 113 21.81 -7.50 -8.85
C ALA A 113 22.77 -6.30 -8.73
N GLY A 114 22.36 -5.26 -7.99
CA GLY A 114 23.19 -4.09 -7.68
C GLY A 114 24.48 -4.49 -6.98
N PHE A 115 24.41 -5.38 -5.99
CA PHE A 115 25.59 -5.91 -5.29
C PHE A 115 26.59 -6.57 -6.23
N VAL A 116 26.12 -7.43 -7.14
CA VAL A 116 26.97 -8.13 -8.11
C VAL A 116 27.65 -7.15 -9.07
N LEU A 117 26.99 -6.02 -9.37
CA LEU A 117 27.53 -5.00 -10.26
C LEU A 117 28.40 -3.95 -9.57
N VAL A 118 28.48 -3.95 -8.24
CA VAL A 118 29.32 -3.03 -7.47
C VAL A 118 30.75 -2.97 -8.03
N PRO A 119 31.48 -4.08 -8.27
CA PRO A 119 32.84 -4.04 -8.81
C PRO A 119 32.98 -3.26 -10.13
N PHE A 120 31.95 -3.25 -10.97
CA PHE A 120 31.96 -2.54 -12.26
C PHE A 120 31.84 -1.02 -12.11
N ALA A 121 31.42 -0.52 -10.94
CA ALA A 121 31.38 0.91 -10.61
C ALA A 121 32.77 1.54 -10.50
N LEU A 122 33.80 0.75 -10.19
CA LEU A 122 35.18 1.25 -9.99
C LEU A 122 35.90 1.56 -11.31
N TRP A 123 35.38 1.08 -12.43
CA TRP A 123 36.04 1.22 -13.72
C TRP A 123 35.26 2.20 -14.60
N ASN A 124 35.88 3.35 -14.93
CA ASN A 124 35.22 4.46 -15.63
C ASN A 124 34.48 4.06 -16.93
N ARG A 125 34.90 2.99 -17.61
CA ARG A 125 34.23 2.50 -18.83
C ARG A 125 33.04 1.55 -18.58
N SER A 126 32.97 0.88 -17.43
CA SER A 126 31.84 -0.03 -17.08
C SER A 126 30.94 0.51 -15.97
N ALA A 127 31.29 1.66 -15.39
CA ALA A 127 30.55 2.28 -14.28
C ALA A 127 29.05 2.49 -14.60
N PHE A 128 28.71 2.69 -15.87
CA PHE A 128 27.34 2.84 -16.32
C PHE A 128 26.44 1.62 -16.02
N LEU A 129 27.01 0.41 -15.94
CA LEU A 129 26.26 -0.81 -15.61
C LEU A 129 25.77 -0.76 -14.16
N ALA A 130 26.66 -0.36 -13.26
CA ALA A 130 26.34 -0.20 -11.85
C ALA A 130 25.39 0.98 -11.63
N GLU A 131 25.61 2.10 -12.31
CA GLU A 131 24.75 3.29 -12.24
C GLU A 131 23.30 2.97 -12.63
N ARG A 132 23.09 2.24 -13.73
CA ARG A 132 21.75 1.83 -14.18
C ARG A 132 21.03 1.00 -13.13
N VAL A 133 21.70 0.01 -12.54
CA VAL A 133 21.06 -0.86 -11.56
C VAL A 133 20.81 -0.14 -10.24
N LEU A 134 21.72 0.74 -9.80
CA LEU A 134 21.47 1.62 -8.65
C LEU A 134 20.28 2.56 -8.89
N GLY A 135 20.16 3.12 -10.10
CA GLY A 135 19.00 3.91 -10.51
C GLY A 135 17.69 3.10 -10.46
N HIS A 136 17.70 1.84 -10.89
CA HIS A 136 16.55 0.94 -10.76
C HIS A 136 16.20 0.63 -9.31
N VAL A 137 17.17 0.46 -8.41
CA VAL A 137 16.92 0.28 -6.96
C VAL A 137 16.18 1.49 -6.39
N ILE A 138 16.62 2.71 -6.74
CA ILE A 138 15.97 3.95 -6.28
C ILE A 138 14.55 4.04 -6.86
N SER A 139 14.38 3.80 -8.16
CA SER A 139 13.07 3.83 -8.83
C SER A 139 12.09 2.82 -8.23
N SER A 140 12.55 1.59 -7.95
CA SER A 140 11.76 0.56 -7.29
C SER A 140 11.40 0.95 -5.84
N GLY A 141 12.32 1.58 -5.11
CA GLY A 141 12.05 2.13 -3.78
C GLY A 141 10.95 3.20 -3.79
N ILE A 142 10.96 4.09 -4.79
CA ILE A 142 9.91 5.10 -4.99
C ILE A 142 8.56 4.43 -5.29
N LYS A 143 8.51 3.38 -6.12
CA LYS A 143 7.27 2.63 -6.37
C LYS A 143 6.68 2.06 -5.07
N VAL A 144 7.52 1.47 -4.21
CA VAL A 144 7.09 0.95 -2.90
C VAL A 144 6.54 2.06 -2.02
N MET A 145 7.20 3.22 -1.98
CA MET A 145 6.72 4.39 -1.25
C MET A 145 5.33 4.83 -1.74
N VAL A 146 5.14 4.98 -3.06
CA VAL A 146 3.86 5.41 -3.64
C VAL A 146 2.75 4.40 -3.34
N LEU A 147 3.02 3.10 -3.45
CA LEU A 147 2.04 2.06 -3.08
C LEU A 147 1.67 2.12 -1.60
N ALA A 148 2.65 2.39 -0.72
CA ALA A 148 2.39 2.54 0.70
C ALA A 148 1.50 3.76 1.00
N VAL A 149 1.69 4.87 0.29
CA VAL A 149 0.80 6.06 0.38
C VAL A 149 -0.61 5.71 -0.08
N ILE A 150 -0.76 5.07 -1.25
CA ILE A 150 -2.07 4.70 -1.81
C ILE A 150 -2.84 3.81 -0.83
N VAL A 151 -2.18 2.79 -0.28
CA VAL A 151 -2.83 1.89 0.69
C VAL A 151 -3.16 2.62 1.99
N GLY A 152 -2.26 3.48 2.47
CA GLY A 152 -2.47 4.26 3.68
C GLY A 152 -3.69 5.18 3.57
N ILE A 153 -3.78 5.96 2.49
CA ILE A 153 -4.95 6.83 2.22
C ILE A 153 -6.21 6.01 2.02
N GLY A 154 -6.13 4.89 1.28
CA GLY A 154 -7.26 3.98 1.12
C GLY A 154 -7.82 3.55 2.47
N SER A 155 -6.95 3.11 3.39
CA SER A 155 -7.37 2.64 4.71
C SER A 155 -8.05 3.71 5.57
N THR A 156 -7.59 4.98 5.51
CA THR A 156 -8.21 6.08 6.26
C THR A 156 -9.57 6.46 5.68
N LEU A 157 -9.66 6.57 4.35
CA LEU A 157 -10.93 6.86 3.66
C LEU A 157 -11.99 5.80 3.97
N PHE A 158 -11.64 4.51 3.96
CA PHE A 158 -12.59 3.45 4.32
C PHE A 158 -13.06 3.56 5.77
N GLY A 159 -12.21 3.98 6.71
CA GLY A 159 -12.61 4.24 8.09
C GLY A 159 -13.61 5.40 8.21
N GLU A 160 -13.40 6.47 7.45
CA GLU A 160 -14.33 7.61 7.39
C GLU A 160 -15.67 7.22 6.73
N PHE A 161 -15.65 6.43 5.65
CA PHE A 161 -16.89 5.92 5.04
C PHE A 161 -17.65 4.98 5.98
N ALA A 162 -16.94 4.06 6.64
CA ALA A 162 -17.54 3.14 7.60
C ALA A 162 -18.25 3.87 8.75
N SER A 163 -17.61 4.91 9.30
CA SER A 163 -18.17 5.71 10.39
C SER A 163 -19.32 6.61 9.92
N ALA A 164 -19.25 7.15 8.71
CA ALA A 164 -20.34 7.92 8.11
C ALA A 164 -21.62 7.10 7.89
N LEU A 165 -21.47 5.82 7.55
CA LEU A 165 -22.60 4.92 7.31
C LEU A 165 -23.26 4.40 8.60
N GLN A 166 -22.62 4.53 9.79
CA GLN A 166 -23.11 3.97 11.07
C GLN A 166 -24.18 4.82 11.80
N GLY A 167 -24.91 5.73 11.14
CA GLY A 167 -25.84 6.59 11.89
C GLY A 167 -26.94 7.34 11.13
N LYS A 168 -27.13 7.14 9.83
CA LYS A 168 -28.23 7.77 9.07
C LYS A 168 -28.81 6.82 8.04
N GLU A 169 -30.11 6.92 7.80
CA GLU A 169 -30.75 6.36 6.61
C GLU A 169 -29.94 6.76 5.36
N PRO A 170 -29.79 5.87 4.36
CA PRO A 170 -28.89 6.11 3.24
C PRO A 170 -29.42 7.23 2.34
N ASP A 171 -29.11 8.47 2.68
CA ASP A 171 -29.26 9.61 1.79
C ASP A 171 -28.02 9.72 0.90
N LEU A 172 -28.18 9.34 -0.36
CA LEU A 172 -27.13 9.28 -1.37
C LEU A 172 -26.40 10.63 -1.52
N ALA A 173 -27.09 11.74 -1.28
CA ALA A 173 -26.52 13.09 -1.32
C ALA A 173 -25.52 13.36 -0.18
N GLY A 174 -25.80 12.87 1.03
CA GLY A 174 -24.89 12.98 2.18
C GLY A 174 -23.62 12.16 2.00
N ALA A 175 -23.76 10.93 1.50
CA ALA A 175 -22.61 10.08 1.17
C ALA A 175 -21.72 10.71 0.09
N MET A 176 -22.32 11.23 -1.00
CA MET A 176 -21.60 11.93 -2.07
C MET A 176 -20.88 13.19 -1.58
N SER A 177 -21.50 13.96 -0.69
CA SER A 177 -20.88 15.14 -0.04
C SER A 177 -19.66 14.77 0.80
N GLN A 178 -19.70 13.65 1.52
CA GLN A 178 -18.56 13.17 2.31
C GLN A 178 -17.44 12.61 1.42
N VAL A 179 -17.76 11.91 0.33
CA VAL A 179 -16.76 11.48 -0.67
C VAL A 179 -16.02 12.70 -1.21
N LEU A 180 -16.77 13.74 -1.61
CA LEU A 180 -16.17 14.97 -2.13
C LEU A 180 -15.35 15.72 -1.07
N GLY A 181 -15.79 15.71 0.18
CA GLY A 181 -15.06 16.30 1.30
C GLY A 181 -13.77 15.57 1.65
N ALA A 182 -13.73 14.24 1.52
CA ALA A 182 -12.55 13.42 1.79
C ALA A 182 -11.51 13.43 0.65
N LEU A 183 -11.88 13.97 -0.51
CA LEU A 183 -11.01 14.17 -1.68
C LEU A 183 -10.40 15.58 -1.77
N ALA A 184 -10.82 16.52 -0.91
CA ALA A 184 -10.38 17.92 -0.87
C ALA A 184 -9.26 18.15 0.15
#